data_AF-A0A9X1ZZZ9-F1
#
_entry.id   AF-A0A9X1ZZZ9-F1
#
_cell.length_a   1.000
_cell.length_b   1.000
_cell.length_c   1.000
_cell.angle_alpha   90.00
_cell.angle_beta   90.00
_cell.angle_gamma   90.00
#
_symmetry.space_group_name_H-M   'P 1'
#
loop_
_entity.id
_entity.type
_entity.pdbx_description
1 polymer ?
#
loop_
_entity_poly.entity_id
_entity_poly.type
_entity_poly.pdbx_seq_one_letter_code
_entity_poly.pdbx_strand_id
1 'polypeptide(L)'
;MKRIVVSLFSVAMAATSALAVAGTSAVSDTSKESCAIGYVTGVGGSAQSFREYQSSDNKYRYLADHPIQCQVSDEGRTSGCVGVVNLRKERVSVYDDSGDTTMSVVTRVELEHGTYPVIIVVRKQDVRCEE
;
A
#
# COMPACT_ATOMS: atom_id res chain seq x y z
N MET A 1 -66.27 26.55 -34.19
CA MET A 1 -66.59 27.39 -33.01
C MET A 1 -65.76 26.92 -31.82
N LYS A 2 -65.34 27.88 -31.01
CA LYS A 2 -64.33 27.89 -29.94
C LYS A 2 -64.93 27.50 -28.58
N ARG A 3 -64.28 26.60 -27.81
CA ARG A 3 -64.22 26.48 -26.32
C ARG A 3 -63.01 25.58 -25.98
N ILE A 4 -61.81 26.08 -25.66
CA ILE A 4 -61.24 26.52 -24.36
C ILE A 4 -61.61 25.61 -23.17
N VAL A 5 -60.61 24.98 -22.53
CA VAL A 5 -60.18 25.10 -21.12
C VAL A 5 -59.21 23.93 -20.78
N VAL A 6 -57.90 24.20 -20.73
CA VAL A 6 -57.00 24.20 -19.55
C VAL A 6 -56.75 22.82 -18.91
N SER A 7 -55.50 22.37 -18.94
CA SER A 7 -54.82 21.87 -17.73
C SER A 7 -53.29 21.93 -17.94
N LEU A 8 -52.65 22.89 -17.28
CA LEU A 8 -51.20 22.98 -17.16
C LEU A 8 -50.79 22.09 -15.97
N PHE A 9 -50.23 20.91 -16.24
CA PHE A 9 -49.52 20.12 -15.22
C PHE A 9 -48.02 20.43 -15.32
N SER A 10 -47.58 21.41 -14.55
CA SER A 10 -46.16 21.64 -14.28
C SER A 10 -45.72 20.64 -13.21
N VAL A 11 -45.13 19.52 -13.62
CA VAL A 11 -44.43 18.61 -12.68
C VAL A 11 -43.06 19.21 -12.44
N ALA A 12 -42.90 19.91 -11.31
CA ALA A 12 -41.59 20.25 -10.78
C ALA A 12 -40.94 18.98 -10.23
N MET A 13 -40.07 18.35 -11.01
CA MET A 13 -39.19 17.31 -10.48
C MET A 13 -38.12 18.01 -9.63
N ALA A 14 -38.32 18.05 -8.32
CA ALA A 14 -37.26 18.33 -7.39
C ALA A 14 -36.29 17.14 -7.42
N ALA A 15 -35.20 17.26 -8.19
CA ALA A 15 -34.07 16.37 -8.06
C ALA A 15 -33.39 16.69 -6.72
N THR A 16 -33.83 16.03 -5.64
CA THR A 16 -33.02 15.94 -4.43
C THR A 16 -31.84 15.03 -4.76
N SER A 17 -30.73 15.62 -5.20
CA SER A 17 -29.44 14.98 -5.10
C SER A 17 -29.20 14.70 -3.63
N ALA A 18 -29.47 13.46 -3.21
CA ALA A 18 -28.94 12.96 -1.96
C ALA A 18 -27.41 13.08 -2.07
N LEU A 19 -26.85 14.11 -1.44
CA LEU A 19 -25.44 14.10 -1.11
C LEU A 19 -25.27 12.88 -0.22
N ALA A 20 -24.63 11.84 -0.76
CA ALA A 20 -24.11 10.75 0.03
C ALA A 20 -23.05 11.37 0.94
N VAL A 21 -23.48 11.87 2.10
CA VAL A 21 -22.60 12.17 3.21
C VAL A 21 -22.13 10.80 3.66
N ALA A 22 -20.94 10.40 3.20
CA ALA A 22 -20.19 9.31 3.81
C ALA A 22 -19.88 9.74 5.24
N GLY A 23 -20.83 9.48 6.14
CA GLY A 23 -20.63 9.58 7.57
C GLY A 23 -19.70 8.45 7.98
N THR A 24 -18.40 8.64 7.79
CA THR A 24 -17.43 7.87 8.56
C THR A 24 -17.65 8.30 9.99
N SER A 25 -18.34 7.46 10.77
CA SER A 25 -18.38 7.59 12.20
C SER A 25 -16.95 7.77 12.68
N ALA A 26 -16.68 8.89 13.35
CA ALA A 26 -15.49 9.07 14.14
C ALA A 26 -15.54 8.05 15.28
N VAL A 27 -15.20 6.80 14.96
CA VAL A 27 -14.74 5.84 15.95
C VAL A 27 -13.35 6.35 16.30
N SER A 28 -13.27 6.95 17.46
CA SER A 28 -12.04 7.21 18.18
C SER A 28 -11.43 5.88 18.60
N ASP A 29 -10.93 5.12 17.63
CA ASP A 29 -9.91 4.12 17.88
C ASP A 29 -8.58 4.82 17.62
N THR A 30 -7.91 5.18 18.71
CA THR A 30 -6.48 5.50 18.72
C THR A 30 -5.66 4.25 18.39
N SER A 31 -5.90 3.67 17.21
CA SER A 31 -4.96 2.83 16.50
C SER A 31 -3.90 3.79 15.97
N LYS A 32 -2.67 3.69 16.49
CA LYS A 32 -1.50 4.47 16.06
C LYS A 32 -1.60 4.75 14.56
N GLU A 33 -1.82 6.00 14.17
CA GLU A 33 -1.95 6.33 12.74
C GLU A 33 -0.70 5.86 12.01
N SER A 34 -0.84 4.82 11.18
CA SER A 34 0.21 4.47 10.24
C SER A 34 0.39 5.62 9.28
N CYS A 35 1.61 6.13 9.20
CA CYS A 35 1.95 7.11 8.17
C CYS A 35 1.79 6.50 6.78
N ALA A 36 1.23 7.26 5.84
CA ALA A 36 1.13 6.85 4.43
C ALA A 36 2.52 6.73 3.78
N ILE A 37 3.46 7.56 4.21
CA ILE A 37 4.85 7.59 3.74
C ILE A 37 5.81 7.46 4.93
N GLY A 38 6.85 6.66 4.75
CA GLY A 38 7.94 6.57 5.71
C GLY A 38 9.29 6.32 5.03
N TYR A 39 10.32 6.23 5.86
CA TYR A 39 11.67 5.85 5.49
C TYR A 39 12.03 4.55 6.20
N VAL A 40 12.60 3.59 5.46
CA VAL A 40 13.02 2.30 6.01
C VAL A 40 14.53 2.20 6.04
N THR A 41 15.06 1.83 7.20
CA THR A 41 16.48 1.45 7.35
C THR A 41 16.55 0.07 7.97
N GLY A 42 16.91 -0.94 7.18
CA GLY A 42 16.90 -2.33 7.62
C GLY A 42 16.81 -3.31 6.46
N VAL A 43 16.25 -4.49 6.71
CA VAL A 43 16.03 -5.51 5.67
C VAL A 43 14.53 -5.67 5.45
N GLY A 44 14.13 -5.77 4.19
CA GLY A 44 12.80 -6.21 3.79
C GLY A 44 12.87 -7.34 2.77
N GLY A 45 11.75 -7.95 2.46
CA GLY A 45 11.70 -8.99 1.43
C GLY A 45 10.31 -9.50 1.15
N SER A 46 10.21 -10.55 0.33
CA SER A 46 8.96 -11.29 0.20
C SER A 46 8.53 -11.83 1.56
N ALA A 47 7.24 -12.00 1.80
CA ALA A 47 6.75 -12.43 3.11
C ALA A 47 7.39 -13.75 3.57
N GLN A 48 7.62 -14.69 2.65
CA GLN A 48 8.29 -15.96 2.97
C GLN A 48 9.79 -15.78 3.22
N SER A 49 10.53 -15.19 2.28
CA SER A 49 11.99 -15.03 2.41
C SER A 49 12.37 -14.14 3.59
N PHE A 50 11.52 -13.16 3.93
CA PHE A 50 11.71 -12.33 5.11
C PHE A 50 11.57 -13.13 6.42
N ARG A 51 10.62 -14.07 6.51
CA ARG A 51 10.52 -14.98 7.68
C ARG A 51 11.75 -15.88 7.80
N GLU A 52 12.19 -16.46 6.68
CA GLU A 52 13.41 -17.28 6.63
C GLU A 52 14.65 -16.48 7.06
N TYR A 53 14.81 -15.26 6.54
CA TYR A 53 15.85 -14.32 6.95
C TYR A 53 15.81 -14.04 8.46
N GLN A 54 14.62 -13.82 9.02
CA GLN A 54 14.44 -13.55 10.44
C GLN A 54 14.82 -14.74 11.32
N SER A 55 14.56 -15.96 10.85
CA SER A 55 14.96 -17.22 11.50
C SER A 55 16.40 -17.67 11.22
N SER A 56 17.10 -17.03 10.29
CA SER A 56 18.47 -17.41 9.92
C SER A 56 19.46 -17.06 11.01
N ASP A 57 20.25 -18.05 11.44
CA ASP A 57 21.38 -17.85 12.37
C ASP A 57 22.46 -16.93 11.78
N ASN A 58 22.59 -16.92 10.45
CA ASN A 58 23.53 -16.06 9.73
C ASN A 58 22.80 -15.16 8.75
N LYS A 59 22.30 -14.04 9.27
CA LYS A 59 21.57 -13.01 8.53
C LYS A 59 22.39 -12.37 7.41
N TYR A 60 23.70 -12.19 7.63
CA TYR A 60 24.58 -11.57 6.63
C TYR A 60 24.71 -12.46 5.39
N ARG A 61 24.97 -13.76 5.59
CA ARG A 61 25.03 -14.73 4.51
C ARG A 61 23.69 -14.88 3.79
N TYR A 62 22.59 -14.97 4.54
CA TYR A 62 21.25 -15.09 3.92
C TYR A 62 20.96 -13.90 2.98
N LEU A 63 21.27 -12.67 3.42
CA LEU A 63 21.08 -11.46 2.62
C LEU A 63 21.92 -11.47 1.33
N ALA A 64 23.15 -11.98 1.38
CA ALA A 64 24.03 -12.07 0.21
C ALA A 64 23.56 -13.16 -0.79
N ASP A 65 23.09 -14.29 -0.28
CA ASP A 65 22.74 -15.45 -1.11
C ASP A 65 21.32 -15.36 -1.70
N HIS A 66 20.44 -14.56 -1.12
CA HIS A 66 19.02 -14.45 -1.51
C HIS A 66 18.63 -13.00 -1.86
N PRO A 67 19.30 -12.36 -2.84
CA PRO A 67 18.91 -11.02 -3.27
C PRO A 67 17.48 -11.04 -3.82
N ILE A 68 16.75 -9.94 -3.62
CA ILE A 68 15.38 -9.85 -4.10
C ILE A 68 15.31 -9.96 -5.62
N GLN A 69 14.41 -10.81 -6.10
CA GLN A 69 14.11 -11.03 -7.51
C GLN A 69 12.60 -11.05 -7.67
N CYS A 70 12.11 -10.48 -8.76
CA CYS A 70 10.69 -10.44 -9.09
C CYS A 70 10.50 -10.71 -10.58
N GLN A 71 9.35 -11.28 -10.94
CA GLN A 71 8.89 -11.30 -12.31
C GLN A 71 8.36 -9.92 -12.67
N VAL A 72 8.74 -9.40 -13.83
CA VAL A 72 8.30 -8.11 -14.34
C VAL A 72 7.48 -8.35 -15.60
N SER A 73 6.23 -7.88 -15.62
CA SER A 73 5.40 -7.93 -16.83
C SER A 73 5.78 -6.83 -17.83
N ASP A 74 5.30 -6.93 -19.07
CA ASP A 74 5.55 -5.96 -20.13
C ASP A 74 5.10 -4.52 -19.75
N GLU A 75 4.14 -4.40 -18.85
CA GLU A 75 3.63 -3.11 -18.35
C GLU A 75 4.39 -2.60 -17.11
N GLY A 76 5.44 -3.30 -16.69
CA GLY A 76 6.31 -2.93 -15.56
C GLY A 76 5.75 -3.31 -14.18
N ARG A 77 4.74 -4.19 -14.09
CA ARG A 77 4.25 -4.69 -12.80
C ARG A 77 5.12 -5.83 -12.28
N THR A 78 5.40 -5.79 -10.98
CA THR A 78 6.17 -6.84 -10.31
C THR A 78 5.25 -7.88 -9.69
N SER A 79 5.65 -9.14 -9.77
CA SER A 79 4.94 -10.26 -9.16
C SER A 79 5.93 -11.39 -8.80
N GLY A 80 5.45 -12.38 -8.03
CA GLY A 80 6.25 -13.56 -7.71
C GLY A 80 7.60 -13.26 -7.04
N CYS A 81 7.67 -12.18 -6.24
CA CYS A 81 8.93 -11.75 -5.64
C CYS A 81 9.44 -12.75 -4.60
N VAL A 82 10.74 -13.04 -4.64
CA VAL A 82 11.46 -13.93 -3.72
C VAL A 82 12.76 -13.25 -3.30
N GLY A 83 13.25 -13.56 -2.10
CA GLY A 83 14.49 -13.00 -1.56
C GLY A 83 14.26 -11.77 -0.69
N VAL A 84 15.37 -11.14 -0.34
CA VAL A 84 15.46 -10.00 0.58
C VAL A 84 16.32 -8.89 0.00
N VAL A 85 16.14 -7.68 0.53
CA VAL A 85 16.84 -6.48 0.12
C VAL A 85 17.20 -5.64 1.33
N ASN A 86 18.39 -5.03 1.29
CA ASN A 86 18.83 -4.06 2.28
C ASN A 86 18.34 -2.66 1.88
N LEU A 87 17.66 -1.99 2.79
CA LEU A 87 17.06 -0.69 2.61
C LEU A 87 17.87 0.34 3.40
N ARG A 88 18.40 1.36 2.73
CA ARG A 88 19.28 2.36 3.33
C ARG A 88 18.60 3.72 3.32
N LYS A 89 17.64 3.91 4.24
CA LYS A 89 16.79 5.10 4.30
C LYS A 89 15.94 5.24 3.03
N GLU A 90 15.40 4.10 2.57
CA GLU A 90 14.53 4.10 1.39
C GLU A 90 13.18 4.73 1.72
N ARG A 91 12.73 5.66 0.89
CA ARG A 91 11.40 6.25 1.00
C ARG A 91 10.37 5.24 0.49
N VAL A 92 9.41 4.89 1.33
CA VAL A 92 8.40 3.87 1.06
C VAL A 92 7.00 4.40 1.25
N SER A 93 6.05 3.78 0.56
CA SER A 93 4.62 3.96 0.86
C SER A 93 4.16 2.79 1.74
N VAL A 94 3.54 3.08 2.87
CA VAL A 94 2.98 2.05 3.74
C VAL A 94 1.69 1.53 3.11
N TYR A 95 1.60 0.22 2.96
CA TYR A 95 0.48 -0.44 2.29
C TYR A 95 -0.45 -1.15 3.27
N ASP A 96 0.13 -1.89 4.22
CA ASP A 96 -0.61 -2.58 5.28
C ASP A 96 0.21 -2.56 6.56
N ASP A 97 -0.33 -1.94 7.60
CA ASP A 97 0.29 -1.80 8.92
C ASP A 97 -0.40 -2.65 9.99
N SER A 98 -1.33 -3.54 9.62
CA SER A 98 -2.16 -4.27 10.59
C SER A 98 -1.42 -5.33 11.41
N GLY A 99 -0.23 -5.78 10.98
CA GLY A 99 0.54 -6.82 11.67
C GLY A 99 1.24 -6.34 12.96
N ASP A 100 1.43 -7.20 13.97
CA ASP A 100 1.97 -6.76 15.27
C ASP A 100 3.43 -6.29 15.23
N THR A 101 4.25 -6.93 14.40
CA THR A 101 5.72 -6.72 14.37
C THR A 101 6.27 -6.35 12.99
N THR A 102 5.49 -6.60 11.94
CA THR A 102 5.85 -6.34 10.55
C THR A 102 4.76 -5.52 9.86
N MET A 103 5.14 -4.85 8.78
CA MET A 103 4.21 -4.14 7.90
C MET A 103 4.63 -4.35 6.44
N SER A 104 3.67 -4.25 5.52
CA SER A 104 3.93 -4.24 4.08
C SER A 104 4.11 -2.82 3.59
N VAL A 105 5.15 -2.63 2.79
CA VAL A 105 5.50 -1.34 2.20
C VAL A 105 5.79 -1.50 0.71
N VAL A 106 5.55 -0.44 -0.05
CA VAL A 106 5.96 -0.33 -1.45
C VAL A 106 7.26 0.46 -1.50
N THR A 107 8.31 -0.14 -2.05
CA THR A 107 9.59 0.54 -2.33
C THR A 107 10.03 0.27 -3.76
N ARG A 108 10.96 1.09 -4.25
CA ARG A 108 11.63 0.84 -5.52
C ARG A 108 12.88 0.00 -5.29
N VAL A 109 13.02 -1.09 -6.03
CA VAL A 109 14.21 -1.95 -5.97
C VAL A 109 14.82 -2.09 -7.36
N GLU A 110 16.14 -2.17 -7.42
CA GLU A 110 16.88 -2.47 -8.63
C GLU A 110 16.78 -3.97 -8.94
N LEU A 111 16.30 -4.28 -10.14
CA LEU A 111 16.22 -5.62 -10.73
C LEU A 111 17.02 -5.62 -12.04
N GLU A 112 17.15 -6.78 -12.68
CA GLU A 112 18.02 -6.98 -13.86
C GLU A 112 17.82 -5.96 -15.00
N HIS A 113 16.59 -5.50 -15.21
CA HIS A 113 16.24 -4.62 -16.34
C HIS A 113 15.76 -3.23 -15.92
N GLY A 114 15.95 -2.84 -14.65
CA GLY A 114 15.62 -1.51 -14.17
C GLY A 114 15.12 -1.47 -12.73
N THR A 115 14.54 -0.33 -12.37
CA THR A 115 14.04 -0.10 -11.01
C THR A 115 12.52 -0.18 -11.01
N TYR A 116 11.97 -1.09 -10.20
CA TYR A 116 10.53 -1.37 -10.19
C TYR A 116 9.93 -1.21 -8.79
N PRO A 117 8.67 -0.77 -8.68
CA PRO A 117 7.95 -0.79 -7.41
C PRO A 117 7.69 -2.24 -7.00
N VAL A 118 8.02 -2.59 -5.77
CA VAL A 118 7.82 -3.91 -5.19
C VAL A 118 7.18 -3.79 -3.81
N ILE A 119 6.20 -4.65 -3.55
CA ILE A 119 5.62 -4.82 -2.21
C ILE A 119 6.51 -5.77 -1.42
N ILE A 120 7.07 -5.29 -0.32
CA ILE A 120 7.91 -6.08 0.59
C ILE A 120 7.41 -5.97 2.02
N VAL A 121 7.74 -6.96 2.83
CA VAL A 121 7.53 -6.96 4.27
C VAL A 121 8.79 -6.43 4.96
N VAL A 122 8.61 -5.54 5.93
CA VAL A 122 9.66 -4.97 6.78
C VAL A 122 9.25 -5.05 8.25
N ARG A 123 10.19 -4.88 9.19
CA ARG A 123 9.82 -4.73 10.61
C ARG A 123 9.29 -3.32 10.86
N LYS A 124 8.25 -3.20 11.68
CA LYS A 124 7.71 -1.90 12.07
C LYS A 124 8.76 -0.99 12.72
N GLN A 125 9.65 -1.56 13.53
CA GLN A 125 10.73 -0.81 14.20
C GLN A 125 11.76 -0.19 13.25
N ASP A 126 11.87 -0.71 12.02
CA ASP A 126 12.82 -0.24 11.01
C ASP A 126 12.23 0.91 10.16
N VAL A 127 10.95 1.26 10.38
CA VAL A 127 10.21 2.32 9.68
C VAL A 127 10.17 3.60 10.52
N ARG A 128 10.45 4.73 9.89
CA ARG A 128 10.27 6.07 10.45
C ARG A 128 9.31 6.85 9.58
N CYS A 129 8.25 7.38 10.17
CA CYS A 129 7.28 8.18 9.43
C CYS A 129 7.93 9.47 8.92
N GLU A 130 7.53 9.89 7.72
CA GLU A 130 7.81 11.24 7.22
C GLU A 130 7.04 12.24 8.11
N GLU A 131 7.72 13.31 8.55
CA GLU A 131 7.12 14.39 9.36
C GLU A 131 6.33 15.37 8.49
#